data_AF-A0A1E1X5K3-F1
#
_entry.id   AF-A0A1E1X5K3-F1
#
_cell.length_a   1.000
_cell.length_b   1.000
_cell.length_c   1.000
_cell.angle_alpha   90.00
_cell.angle_beta   90.00
_cell.angle_gamma   90.00
#
_symmetry.space_group_name_H-M   'P 1'
#
loop_
_entity.id
_entity.type
_entity.pdbx_description
1 polymer ?
#
loop_
_entity_poly.entity_id
_entity_poly.type
_entity_poly.pdbx_seq_one_letter_code
_entity_poly.pdbx_strand_id
1 'polypeptide(L)'
;RYNKILSEHVTSPAPGATVIVSTVATAITHAAVIGALQPKALVLFRAHQFPAFLAATLYSQSMTKLIFIGDNFCPRNTPASSLWSFALSSQGFELHELSLQSLLSQPVCNLLAPFTKDVLQSCSSAEAVKGIAEQAQFFDIRDEDEAFSMISRLCLHLQTHGYGPGDVAVVSLVPIAPALAQKLRQLRCAHVVWTLKDFYPGWCKILILFIGTGSFGADLVAALSRARCAVYGFGSLASADESCQNVFNTLLESRQLSRPFLSVSCARHPGTVIRIENVRDFESKFRETGACNEPCGVKKRCGHACIDRCHEGEHPVFCSQPCSKTVCSRKHPCMNRCSERCTQHCRVDVTATLPYCAHTATFPCYKWDTSSAQSPSRDGPHQYKCTVPVIVKRDCGHTTQVSCFESRSVEAVRTSGQLEQLLNLPPCRENVQVTPPCGHSKTILCCNKASYKCNVTVKVERSCGHSCYVSCGADRLLLPLCTEPVPVFLGCGHMTYKECSRTTASKCTAVAKRTLACGHTVDVACGSASPLCTVPVSKTLSCGHVQIRVCHDNSSPCARPCNYRMRCSHFCNLRCGVHPHEEKCRSCKDKCCIS
;
A
#
# COMPACT_ATOMS: atom_id res chain seq x y z
N ARG A 1 31.32 73.93 23.87
CA ARG A 1 31.82 73.18 25.05
C ARG A 1 33.30 72.83 24.92
N TYR A 2 33.75 72.19 23.83
CA TYR A 2 35.17 71.85 23.57
C TYR A 2 36.12 73.07 23.59
N ASN A 3 35.80 74.15 22.87
CA ASN A 3 36.61 75.39 22.87
C ASN A 3 36.68 76.09 24.23
N LYS A 4 35.70 75.85 25.12
CA LYS A 4 35.65 76.42 26.47
C LYS A 4 36.57 75.66 27.44
N ILE A 5 36.61 74.33 27.33
CA ILE A 5 37.54 73.46 28.08
C ILE A 5 39.00 73.70 27.63
N LEU A 6 39.22 73.92 26.33
CA LEU A 6 40.55 74.27 25.79
C LEU A 6 41.04 75.63 26.31
N SER A 7 40.18 76.66 26.34
CA SER A 7 40.57 77.96 26.92
C SER A 7 40.84 77.89 28.42
N GLU A 8 40.12 77.05 29.16
CA GLU A 8 40.30 76.86 30.61
C GLU A 8 41.55 76.03 30.96
N HIS A 9 41.96 75.06 30.12
CA HIS A 9 43.20 74.29 30.33
C HIS A 9 44.48 74.96 29.82
N VAL A 10 44.40 75.77 28.75
CA VAL A 10 45.56 76.53 28.25
C VAL A 10 45.96 77.65 29.23
N THR A 11 45.03 78.17 30.02
CA THR A 11 45.29 79.24 31.00
C THR A 11 45.76 78.74 32.37
N SER A 12 45.64 77.44 32.66
CA SER A 12 46.09 76.84 33.92
C SER A 12 46.31 75.31 33.75
N PRO A 13 47.43 74.87 33.13
CA PRO A 13 47.80 73.46 33.17
C PRO A 13 48.17 73.11 34.62
N ALA A 14 47.37 72.27 35.27
CA ALA A 14 47.71 71.74 36.59
C ALA A 14 49.11 71.07 36.52
N PRO A 15 50.01 71.30 37.48
CA PRO A 15 51.35 70.74 37.47
C PRO A 15 51.30 69.24 37.81
N GLY A 16 51.07 68.44 36.78
CA GLY A 16 51.11 66.98 36.77
C GLY A 16 51.24 66.53 35.31
N ALA A 17 51.97 65.45 35.05
CA ALA A 17 52.21 64.99 33.68
C ALA A 17 50.90 64.63 32.96
N THR A 18 50.37 65.56 32.18
CA THR A 18 49.12 65.39 31.43
C THR A 18 49.41 64.64 30.13
N VAL A 19 48.89 63.42 30.01
CA VAL A 19 48.89 62.70 28.73
C VAL A 19 47.73 63.21 27.88
N ILE A 20 48.00 63.65 26.65
CA ILE A 20 46.99 64.10 25.71
C ILE A 20 46.82 63.05 24.62
N VAL A 21 45.60 62.53 24.51
CA VAL A 21 45.24 61.54 23.49
C VAL A 21 44.32 62.20 22.47
N SER A 22 44.69 62.11 21.20
CA SER A 22 43.95 62.70 20.09
C SER A 22 44.12 61.85 18.84
N THR A 23 43.16 61.93 17.91
CA THR A 23 43.39 61.45 16.55
C THR A 23 44.42 62.34 15.85
N VAL A 24 45.16 61.79 14.87
CA VAL A 24 46.15 62.56 14.09
C VAL A 24 45.49 63.75 13.38
N ALA A 25 44.29 63.55 12.81
CA ALA A 25 43.55 64.62 12.15
C ALA A 25 43.20 65.78 13.10
N THR A 26 42.72 65.46 14.31
CA THR A 26 42.39 66.46 15.33
C THR A 26 43.64 67.15 15.88
N ALA A 27 44.75 66.40 16.03
CA ALA A 27 46.01 66.95 16.51
C ALA A 27 46.58 67.99 15.52
N ILE A 28 46.49 67.71 14.22
CA ILE A 28 46.97 68.61 13.17
C ILE A 28 46.11 69.87 13.07
N THR A 29 44.78 69.74 13.14
CA THR A 29 43.88 70.91 13.12
C THR A 29 44.10 71.84 14.31
N HIS A 30 44.65 71.33 15.42
CA HIS A 30 44.95 72.09 16.63
C HIS A 30 46.45 72.13 16.93
N ALA A 31 47.32 72.08 15.91
CA ALA A 31 48.77 72.07 16.08
C ALA A 31 49.30 73.27 16.90
N ALA A 32 48.63 74.42 16.84
CA ALA A 32 48.96 75.60 17.66
C ALA A 32 48.85 75.32 19.18
N VAL A 33 47.88 74.50 19.58
CA VAL A 33 47.70 74.08 20.99
C VAL A 33 48.85 73.16 21.40
N ILE A 34 49.26 72.23 20.54
CA ILE A 34 50.40 71.34 20.77
C ILE A 34 51.68 72.16 20.91
N GLY A 35 51.86 73.18 20.05
CA GLY A 35 52.96 74.14 20.15
C GLY A 35 52.95 74.91 21.47
N ALA A 36 51.79 75.36 21.95
CA ALA A 36 51.69 76.07 23.24
C ALA A 36 52.00 75.17 24.45
N LEU A 37 51.62 73.89 24.37
CA LEU A 37 51.82 72.91 25.45
C LEU A 37 53.26 72.41 25.59
N GLN A 38 54.09 72.57 24.54
CA GLN A 38 55.50 72.19 24.53
C GLN A 38 55.75 70.75 25.03
N PRO A 39 55.14 69.72 24.40
CA PRO A 39 55.26 68.33 24.85
C PRO A 39 56.70 67.82 24.72
N LYS A 40 57.17 67.07 25.73
CA LYS A 40 58.50 66.44 25.70
C LYS A 40 58.57 65.16 24.87
N ALA A 41 57.44 64.50 24.63
CA ALA A 41 57.38 63.24 23.91
C ALA A 41 56.13 63.17 23.02
N LEU A 42 56.29 62.57 21.84
CA LEU A 42 55.18 62.24 20.93
C LEU A 42 55.15 60.74 20.66
N VAL A 43 53.99 60.13 20.85
CA VAL A 43 53.72 58.73 20.56
C VAL A 43 52.69 58.63 19.45
N LEU A 44 53.07 58.09 18.30
CA LEU A 44 52.15 57.85 17.17
C LEU A 44 51.83 56.36 17.06
N PHE A 45 50.58 56.01 17.34
CA PHE A 45 50.04 54.69 17.10
C PHE A 45 49.60 54.52 15.63
N ARG A 46 49.77 53.31 15.08
CA ARG A 46 49.51 52.98 13.67
C ARG A 46 50.26 53.91 12.70
N ALA A 47 51.53 54.22 13.00
CA ALA A 47 52.29 55.19 12.22
C ALA A 47 52.49 54.76 10.75
N HIS A 48 52.42 53.45 10.46
CA HIS A 48 52.39 52.86 9.11
C HIS A 48 51.25 53.33 8.21
N GLN A 49 50.27 54.06 8.74
CA GLN A 49 49.10 54.57 7.98
C GLN A 49 49.16 56.04 7.66
N PHE A 50 50.11 56.78 8.25
CA PHE A 50 50.17 58.24 8.13
C PHE A 50 51.41 58.67 7.37
N PRO A 51 51.30 59.44 6.26
CA PRO A 51 52.45 59.91 5.51
C PRO A 51 53.39 60.80 6.34
N ALA A 52 54.67 60.85 5.96
CA ALA A 52 55.75 61.48 6.73
C ALA A 52 55.47 62.95 7.11
N PHE A 53 54.87 63.70 6.18
CA PHE A 53 54.61 65.13 6.39
C PHE A 53 53.64 65.41 7.55
N LEU A 54 52.73 64.47 7.88
CA LEU A 54 51.81 64.63 9.01
C LEU A 54 52.51 64.50 10.37
N ALA A 55 53.60 63.72 10.45
CA ALA A 55 54.41 63.68 11.67
C ALA A 55 55.24 64.97 11.83
N ALA A 56 55.74 65.52 10.71
CA ALA A 56 56.49 66.76 10.71
C ALA A 56 55.67 67.97 11.19
N THR A 57 54.35 68.02 10.90
CA THR A 57 53.48 69.10 11.39
C THR A 57 53.16 69.01 12.88
N LEU A 58 53.26 67.81 13.46
CA LEU A 58 53.08 67.58 14.90
C LEU A 58 54.37 67.75 15.69
N TYR A 59 55.52 67.81 15.02
CA TYR A 59 56.81 67.99 15.64
C TYR A 59 56.94 69.39 16.24
N SER A 60 57.38 69.45 17.50
CA SER A 60 57.72 70.68 18.21
C SER A 60 59.17 70.63 18.66
N GLN A 61 59.86 71.78 18.69
CA GLN A 61 61.26 71.87 19.11
C GLN A 61 61.50 71.44 20.57
N SER A 62 60.46 71.41 21.40
CA SER A 62 60.50 70.87 22.78
C SER A 62 60.52 69.35 22.87
N MET A 63 60.22 68.64 21.79
CA MET A 63 60.15 67.18 21.81
C MET A 63 61.55 66.59 21.89
N THR A 64 61.76 65.74 22.90
CA THR A 64 63.02 65.01 23.13
C THR A 64 62.91 63.52 22.78
N LYS A 65 61.68 63.00 22.68
CA LYS A 65 61.41 61.59 22.36
C LYS A 65 60.31 61.48 21.31
N LEU A 66 60.55 60.64 20.31
CA LEU A 66 59.60 60.30 19.26
C LEU A 66 59.43 58.79 19.27
N ILE A 67 58.20 58.29 19.42
CA ILE A 67 57.91 56.86 19.49
C ILE A 67 56.86 56.54 18.44
N PHE A 68 57.20 55.68 17.49
CA PHE A 68 56.28 55.20 16.45
C PHE A 68 55.93 53.74 16.72
N ILE A 69 54.63 53.44 16.77
CA ILE A 69 54.11 52.10 17.03
C ILE A 69 53.25 51.69 15.83
N GLY A 70 53.48 50.50 15.30
CA GLY A 70 52.81 50.01 14.09
C GLY A 70 53.28 48.62 13.68
N ASP A 71 52.72 48.12 12.58
CA ASP A 71 53.04 46.84 11.97
C ASP A 71 53.20 47.02 10.45
N ASN A 72 53.70 45.98 9.77
CA ASN A 72 53.80 45.91 8.31
C ASN A 72 52.61 45.16 7.68
N PHE A 73 51.51 44.95 8.43
CA PHE A 73 50.38 44.12 8.02
C PHE A 73 49.28 44.99 7.40
N CYS A 74 49.62 45.64 6.28
CA CYS A 74 48.73 46.49 5.52
C CYS A 74 48.35 45.88 4.17
N PRO A 75 47.08 46.03 3.73
CA PRO A 75 46.69 45.69 2.38
C PRO A 75 47.51 46.47 1.35
N ARG A 76 47.76 45.88 0.18
CA ARG A 76 48.62 46.45 -0.88
C ARG A 76 48.21 47.85 -1.33
N ASN A 77 46.91 48.10 -1.41
CA ASN A 77 46.36 49.39 -1.86
C ASN A 77 46.28 50.43 -0.73
N THR A 78 46.74 50.08 0.46
CA THR A 78 46.98 51.03 1.53
C THR A 78 48.40 51.54 1.33
N PRO A 79 48.62 52.82 0.99
CA PRO A 79 49.97 53.32 0.80
C PRO A 79 50.75 53.07 2.09
N ALA A 80 51.78 52.21 2.02
CA ALA A 80 52.77 52.10 3.07
C ALA A 80 53.25 53.52 3.33
N SER A 81 53.03 54.01 4.55
CA SER A 81 53.19 55.43 4.74
C SER A 81 54.65 55.82 4.53
N SER A 82 54.88 56.92 3.83
CA SER A 82 56.24 57.46 3.67
C SER A 82 56.93 57.68 5.03
N LEU A 83 56.15 57.85 6.10
CA LEU A 83 56.68 57.95 7.47
C LEU A 83 57.32 56.65 7.93
N TRP A 84 56.67 55.52 7.68
CA TRP A 84 57.13 54.22 8.16
C TRP A 84 58.34 53.74 7.38
N SER A 85 58.31 53.89 6.05
CA SER A 85 59.47 53.64 5.20
C SER A 85 60.65 54.56 5.57
N PHE A 86 60.39 55.83 5.87
CA PHE A 86 61.41 56.77 6.35
C PHE A 86 62.00 56.32 7.70
N ALA A 87 61.15 56.00 8.69
CA ALA A 87 61.60 55.56 10.00
C ALA A 87 62.47 54.30 9.92
N LEU A 88 62.07 53.30 9.12
CA LEU A 88 62.81 52.05 8.94
C LEU A 88 64.13 52.21 8.19
N SER A 89 64.25 53.19 7.28
CA SER A 89 65.47 53.43 6.49
C SER A 89 66.43 54.41 7.17
N SER A 90 65.95 55.19 8.14
CA SER A 90 66.76 56.16 8.87
C SER A 90 67.60 55.51 9.97
N GLN A 91 68.87 55.89 10.07
CA GLN A 91 69.75 55.43 11.16
C GLN A 91 69.42 56.07 12.53
N GLY A 92 68.48 57.03 12.57
CA GLY A 92 68.10 57.76 13.77
C GLY A 92 67.03 57.10 14.63
N PHE A 93 66.43 55.99 14.18
CA PHE A 93 65.41 55.26 14.92
C PHE A 93 65.94 53.91 15.38
N GLU A 94 65.80 53.63 16.67
CA GLU A 94 66.01 52.31 17.23
C GLU A 94 64.75 51.46 16.99
N LEU A 95 64.91 50.37 16.24
CA LEU A 95 63.82 49.44 15.94
C LEU A 95 63.70 48.39 17.06
N HIS A 96 62.55 48.39 17.74
CA HIS A 96 62.19 47.38 18.73
C HIS A 96 61.07 46.50 18.18
N GLU A 97 61.35 45.22 17.90
CA GLU A 97 60.35 44.24 17.48
C GLU A 97 59.74 43.52 18.70
N LEU A 98 58.42 43.51 18.78
CA LEU A 98 57.68 42.85 19.86
C LEU A 98 57.29 41.43 19.42
N SER A 99 57.81 40.42 20.12
CA SER A 99 57.57 39.01 19.80
C SER A 99 56.38 38.39 20.56
N LEU A 100 55.99 38.98 21.70
CA LEU A 100 54.88 38.51 22.53
C LEU A 100 53.59 39.27 22.19
N GLN A 101 52.49 38.54 22.01
CA GLN A 101 51.17 39.13 21.75
C GLN A 101 50.07 38.40 22.51
N SER A 102 48.97 39.09 22.85
CA SER A 102 47.88 38.55 23.70
C SER A 102 46.52 38.43 23.01
N LEU A 103 46.44 38.67 21.70
CA LEU A 103 45.18 38.80 20.95
C LEU A 103 44.90 37.63 20.01
N LEU A 104 45.93 37.17 19.30
CA LEU A 104 45.85 36.11 18.29
C LEU A 104 46.14 34.76 18.93
N SER A 105 45.52 33.69 18.45
CA SER A 105 45.86 32.32 18.85
C SER A 105 47.23 31.91 18.29
N GLN A 106 47.91 30.96 18.94
CA GLN A 106 49.21 30.48 18.47
C GLN A 106 49.16 29.93 17.03
N PRO A 107 48.12 29.18 16.60
CA PRO A 107 48.02 28.76 15.21
C PRO A 107 47.97 29.93 14.22
N VAL A 108 47.28 31.03 14.55
CA VAL A 108 47.26 32.23 13.69
C VAL A 108 48.64 32.90 13.65
N CYS A 109 49.35 32.98 14.77
CA CYS A 109 50.73 33.48 14.80
C CYS A 109 51.68 32.67 13.92
N ASN A 110 51.53 31.34 13.91
CA ASN A 110 52.34 30.47 13.05
C ASN A 110 52.11 30.76 11.57
N LEU A 111 50.88 31.15 11.17
CA LEU A 111 50.58 31.57 9.79
C LEU A 111 51.24 32.90 9.41
N LEU A 112 51.50 33.76 10.39
CA LEU A 112 52.15 35.05 10.17
C LEU A 112 53.68 34.94 10.10
N ALA A 113 54.25 33.80 10.52
CA ALA A 113 55.70 33.58 10.58
C ALA A 113 56.44 33.88 9.27
N PRO A 114 55.92 33.58 8.06
CA PRO A 114 56.59 33.94 6.80
C PRO A 114 56.73 35.45 6.57
N PHE A 115 55.97 36.28 7.29
CA PHE A 115 55.96 37.74 7.18
C PHE A 115 56.64 38.44 8.36
N THR A 116 57.11 37.69 9.36
CA THR A 116 57.81 38.22 10.53
C THR A 116 59.22 37.67 10.59
N LYS A 117 60.15 38.40 11.22
CA LYS A 117 61.52 37.90 11.43
C LYS A 117 61.55 36.79 12.48
N ASP A 118 60.86 37.03 13.59
CA ASP A 118 60.69 36.06 14.67
C ASP A 118 59.26 35.52 14.68
N VAL A 119 59.08 34.27 15.11
CA VAL A 119 57.77 33.66 15.29
C VAL A 119 57.06 34.33 16.47
N LEU A 120 55.90 34.93 16.21
CA LEU A 120 55.08 35.55 17.26
C LEU A 120 54.60 34.49 18.26
N GLN A 121 54.77 34.78 19.54
CA GLN A 121 54.31 33.92 20.64
C GLN A 121 53.03 34.48 21.24
N SER A 122 52.00 33.63 21.31
CA SER A 122 50.72 33.96 21.91
C SER A 122 50.74 33.73 23.42
N CYS A 123 50.46 34.78 24.18
CA CYS A 123 50.15 34.72 25.60
C CYS A 123 48.65 34.53 25.86
N SER A 124 47.83 34.40 24.81
CA SER A 124 46.37 34.24 24.94
C SER A 124 46.01 32.80 25.31
N SER A 125 45.07 32.61 26.24
CA SER A 125 44.39 31.33 26.37
C SER A 125 43.53 31.13 25.11
N ALA A 126 43.98 30.27 24.20
CA ALA A 126 43.32 30.07 22.91
C ALA A 126 41.84 29.70 23.11
N GLU A 127 40.93 30.58 22.69
CA GLU A 127 39.49 30.30 22.71
C GLU A 127 39.21 29.26 21.62
N ALA A 128 38.76 28.07 22.02
CA ALA A 128 38.43 27.00 21.09
C ALA A 128 37.22 27.40 20.24
N VAL A 129 37.27 27.06 18.94
CA VAL A 129 36.13 27.25 18.05
C VAL A 129 35.10 26.16 18.32
N LYS A 130 33.88 26.54 18.67
CA LYS A 130 32.78 25.58 18.85
C LYS A 130 32.46 24.94 17.52
N GLY A 131 32.44 23.61 17.49
CA GLY A 131 32.05 22.85 16.32
C GLY A 131 33.18 22.55 15.33
N ILE A 132 34.41 23.02 15.54
CA ILE A 132 35.56 22.74 14.68
C ILE A 132 36.81 22.58 15.56
N ALA A 133 37.52 21.45 15.43
CA ALA A 133 38.71 21.18 16.24
C ALA A 133 39.94 21.99 15.78
N GLU A 134 40.15 22.10 14.48
CA GLU A 134 41.29 22.79 13.89
C GLU A 134 41.07 24.31 13.94
N GLN A 135 42.05 25.07 14.42
CA GLN A 135 41.99 26.54 14.42
C GLN A 135 42.58 27.17 13.14
N ALA A 136 43.33 26.41 12.35
CA ALA A 136 43.94 26.88 11.11
C ALA A 136 43.87 25.77 10.05
N GLN A 137 43.20 26.03 8.94
CA GLN A 137 43.12 25.09 7.82
C GLN A 137 42.99 25.80 6.48
N PHE A 138 43.67 25.30 5.46
CA PHE A 138 43.49 25.77 4.09
C PHE A 138 43.22 24.59 3.15
N PHE A 139 42.39 24.84 2.15
CA PHE A 139 41.96 23.87 1.15
C PHE A 139 42.28 24.40 -0.25
N ASP A 140 43.12 23.68 -0.99
CA ASP A 140 43.41 23.96 -2.39
C ASP A 140 42.28 23.44 -3.28
N ILE A 141 41.41 24.35 -3.71
CA ILE A 141 40.22 24.05 -4.52
C ILE A 141 40.28 24.90 -5.78
N ARG A 142 40.52 24.26 -6.92
CA ARG A 142 40.67 24.94 -8.22
C ARG A 142 39.35 25.45 -8.78
N ASP A 143 38.25 24.80 -8.45
CA ASP A 143 36.91 25.21 -8.87
C ASP A 143 36.34 26.25 -7.89
N GLU A 144 36.06 27.45 -8.38
CA GLU A 144 35.53 28.54 -7.57
C GLU A 144 34.14 28.24 -6.99
N ASP A 145 33.28 27.55 -7.75
CA ASP A 145 31.93 27.20 -7.28
C ASP A 145 32.00 26.16 -6.16
N GLU A 146 32.93 25.20 -6.26
CA GLU A 146 33.22 24.24 -5.19
C GLU A 146 33.75 24.98 -3.94
N ALA A 147 34.70 25.90 -4.11
CA ALA A 147 35.23 26.70 -2.99
C ALA A 147 34.14 27.54 -2.31
N PHE A 148 33.27 28.20 -3.07
CA PHE A 148 32.15 28.96 -2.52
C PHE A 148 31.11 28.07 -1.83
N SER A 149 30.89 26.85 -2.35
CA SER A 149 30.02 25.87 -1.72
C SER A 149 30.59 25.41 -0.39
N MET A 150 31.91 25.16 -0.31
CA MET A 150 32.62 24.84 0.91
C MET A 150 32.51 25.96 1.96
N ILE A 151 32.78 27.20 1.56
CA ILE A 151 32.69 28.38 2.43
C ILE A 151 31.26 28.54 2.96
N SER A 152 30.26 28.48 2.09
CA SER A 152 28.86 28.70 2.48
C SER A 152 28.32 27.64 3.45
N ARG A 153 28.73 26.37 3.26
CA ARG A 153 28.43 25.27 4.20
C ARG A 153 29.13 25.46 5.54
N LEU A 154 30.39 25.89 5.54
CA LEU A 154 31.13 26.18 6.78
C LEU A 154 30.52 27.36 7.56
N CYS A 155 30.13 28.42 6.86
CA CYS A 155 29.43 29.57 7.45
C CYS A 155 28.12 29.15 8.10
N LEU A 156 27.32 28.33 7.41
CA LEU A 156 26.09 27.79 7.97
C LEU A 156 26.36 26.93 9.22
N HIS A 157 27.40 26.08 9.18
CA HIS A 157 27.80 25.27 10.32
C HIS A 157 28.16 26.12 11.54
N LEU A 158 28.95 27.18 11.36
CA LEU A 158 29.28 28.13 12.43
C LEU A 158 28.04 28.86 12.96
N GLN A 159 27.12 29.25 12.08
CA GLN A 159 25.85 29.86 12.49
C GLN A 159 25.04 28.92 13.41
N THR A 160 25.00 27.61 13.14
CA THR A 160 24.33 26.65 14.03
C THR A 160 24.97 26.52 15.42
N HIS A 161 26.24 26.92 15.56
CA HIS A 161 26.96 26.99 16.83
C HIS A 161 26.80 28.34 17.56
N GLY A 162 25.96 29.23 17.01
CA GLY A 162 25.64 30.53 17.58
C GLY A 162 26.64 31.64 17.23
N TYR A 163 27.50 31.44 16.23
CA TYR A 163 28.37 32.51 15.75
C TYR A 163 27.60 33.49 14.88
N GLY A 164 27.66 34.78 15.23
CA GLY A 164 27.01 35.84 14.47
C GLY A 164 27.89 36.48 13.40
N PRO A 165 27.35 37.40 12.58
CA PRO A 165 28.12 38.18 11.60
C PRO A 165 29.24 39.03 12.21
N GLY A 166 29.18 39.33 13.50
CA GLY A 166 30.26 40.04 14.22
C GLY A 166 31.39 39.13 14.71
N ASP A 167 31.15 37.81 14.80
CA ASP A 167 32.19 36.84 15.22
C ASP A 167 32.97 36.31 14.02
N VAL A 168 32.29 36.09 12.89
CA VAL A 168 32.86 35.48 11.68
C VAL A 168 32.92 36.51 10.56
N ALA A 169 34.12 36.75 10.04
CA ALA A 169 34.32 37.54 8.82
C ALA A 169 34.60 36.62 7.63
N VAL A 170 33.76 36.69 6.60
CA VAL A 170 33.99 36.03 5.32
C VAL A 170 34.63 37.05 4.39
N VAL A 171 35.92 36.91 4.09
CA VAL A 171 36.70 37.91 3.34
C VAL A 171 37.17 37.31 2.02
N SER A 172 36.87 38.00 0.93
CA SER A 172 37.38 37.66 -0.40
C SER A 172 38.58 38.54 -0.72
N LEU A 173 39.73 37.93 -1.04
CA LEU A 173 40.92 38.66 -1.49
C LEU A 173 40.82 39.11 -2.95
N VAL A 174 39.88 38.53 -3.70
CA VAL A 174 39.57 38.87 -5.09
C VAL A 174 38.20 39.58 -5.13
N PRO A 175 37.93 40.50 -6.08
CA PRO A 175 36.64 41.19 -6.19
C PRO A 175 35.50 40.28 -6.72
N ILE A 176 35.18 39.17 -6.03
CA ILE A 176 34.12 38.20 -6.39
C ILE A 176 33.03 38.12 -5.30
N ALA A 177 32.80 39.23 -4.58
CA ALA A 177 31.82 39.31 -3.49
C ALA A 177 30.36 38.85 -3.84
N PRO A 178 29.81 39.06 -5.06
CA PRO A 178 28.39 38.78 -5.32
C PRO A 178 28.02 37.30 -5.36
N ALA A 179 28.84 36.46 -6.00
CA ALA A 179 28.52 35.04 -6.22
C ALA A 179 28.51 34.25 -4.89
N LEU A 180 29.54 34.47 -4.07
CA LEU A 180 29.61 33.88 -2.73
C LEU A 180 28.46 34.38 -1.83
N ALA A 181 28.16 35.69 -1.88
CA ALA A 181 27.03 36.25 -1.13
C ALA A 181 25.68 35.64 -1.56
N GLN A 182 25.51 35.33 -2.85
CA GLN A 182 24.31 34.66 -3.34
C GLN A 182 24.16 33.23 -2.76
N LYS A 183 25.23 32.43 -2.72
CA LYS A 183 25.19 31.09 -2.10
C LYS A 183 24.87 31.14 -0.60
N LEU A 184 25.42 32.11 0.13
CA LEU A 184 25.08 32.30 1.55
C LEU A 184 23.58 32.61 1.74
N ARG A 185 23.00 33.46 0.89
CA ARG A 185 21.56 33.77 0.93
C ARG A 185 20.68 32.55 0.62
N GLN A 186 21.08 31.71 -0.34
CA GLN A 186 20.37 30.47 -0.67
C GLN A 186 20.27 29.53 0.54
N LEU A 187 21.34 29.43 1.33
CA LEU A 187 21.37 28.65 2.57
C LEU A 187 20.78 29.37 3.79
N ARG A 188 20.17 30.55 3.61
CA ARG A 188 19.64 31.39 4.71
C ARG A 188 20.70 31.71 5.78
N CYS A 189 21.96 31.84 5.36
CA CYS A 189 23.07 32.21 6.22
C CYS A 189 23.15 33.74 6.36
N ALA A 190 23.26 34.24 7.59
CA ALA A 190 23.26 35.66 7.93
C ALA A 190 24.65 36.32 7.82
N HIS A 191 25.72 35.55 7.68
CA HIS A 191 27.08 36.07 7.53
C HIS A 191 27.23 36.92 6.25
N VAL A 192 28.08 37.94 6.34
CA VAL A 192 28.32 38.92 5.28
C VAL A 192 29.68 38.64 4.63
N VAL A 193 29.72 38.73 3.30
CA VAL A 193 30.97 38.68 2.53
C VAL A 193 31.54 40.09 2.41
N TRP A 194 32.80 40.23 2.77
CA TRP A 194 33.54 41.48 2.74
C TRP A 194 34.60 41.44 1.65
N THR A 195 34.85 42.58 1.01
CA THR A 195 36.13 42.82 0.36
C THR A 195 37.18 43.13 1.43
N LEU A 196 38.46 42.90 1.16
CA LEU A 196 39.51 43.25 2.12
C LEU A 196 39.49 44.75 2.49
N LYS A 197 39.15 45.62 1.53
CA LYS A 197 39.08 47.07 1.74
C LYS A 197 37.98 47.44 2.76
N ASP A 198 36.84 46.77 2.69
CA ASP A 198 35.70 47.04 3.56
C ASP A 198 35.84 46.37 4.94
N PHE A 199 36.55 45.23 4.97
CA PHE A 199 36.84 44.52 6.21
C PHE A 199 37.93 45.22 7.03
N TYR A 200 39.04 45.64 6.41
CA TYR A 200 40.17 46.25 7.11
C TYR A 200 39.84 47.70 7.52
N PRO A 201 40.11 48.15 8.76
CA PRO A 201 40.92 47.51 9.82
C PRO A 201 40.08 46.79 10.90
N GLY A 202 38.90 46.28 10.54
CA GLY A 202 38.02 45.52 11.43
C GLY A 202 38.66 44.26 12.00
N TRP A 203 37.99 43.66 12.99
CA TRP A 203 38.46 42.48 13.71
C TRP A 203 37.37 41.41 13.75
N CYS A 204 37.79 40.15 13.79
CA CYS A 204 36.89 39.00 13.92
C CYS A 204 37.48 37.94 14.85
N LYS A 205 36.62 37.04 15.34
CA LYS A 205 37.08 35.84 16.06
C LYS A 205 37.55 34.78 15.07
N ILE A 206 36.75 34.55 14.02
CA ILE A 206 36.98 33.53 13.01
C ILE A 206 37.02 34.22 11.65
N LEU A 207 38.08 33.97 10.90
CA LEU A 207 38.25 34.48 9.55
C LEU A 207 38.07 33.33 8.56
N ILE A 208 37.19 33.53 7.58
CA ILE A 208 37.05 32.64 6.42
C ILE A 208 37.52 33.38 5.18
N LEU A 209 38.54 32.87 4.50
CA LEU A 209 39.16 33.51 3.35
C LEU A 209 38.83 32.78 2.06
N PHE A 210 38.50 33.55 1.03
CA PHE A 210 38.56 33.08 -0.35
C PHE A 210 39.83 33.62 -1.02
N ILE A 211 40.60 32.72 -1.63
CA ILE A 211 41.89 32.97 -2.26
C ILE A 211 41.83 32.52 -3.71
N GLY A 212 41.94 33.46 -4.63
CA GLY A 212 41.90 33.21 -6.07
C GLY A 212 43.06 33.85 -6.81
N THR A 213 42.95 33.87 -8.14
CA THR A 213 43.92 34.52 -9.04
C THR A 213 44.08 36.00 -8.69
N GLY A 214 45.32 36.46 -8.54
CA GLY A 214 45.61 37.85 -8.15
C GLY A 214 45.48 38.15 -6.66
N SER A 215 45.36 37.12 -5.80
CA SER A 215 45.54 37.28 -4.36
C SER A 215 47.03 37.44 -4.02
N PHE A 216 47.33 38.34 -3.10
CA PHE A 216 48.70 38.70 -2.76
C PHE A 216 49.00 38.55 -1.27
N GLY A 217 50.26 38.25 -0.94
CA GLY A 217 50.69 38.00 0.45
C GLY A 217 50.42 39.18 1.39
N ALA A 218 50.58 40.41 0.90
CA ALA A 218 50.26 41.63 1.67
C ALA A 218 48.77 41.71 2.07
N ASP A 219 47.88 41.26 1.18
CA ASP A 219 46.44 41.26 1.43
C ASP A 219 46.05 40.10 2.36
N LEU A 220 46.69 38.95 2.19
CA LEU A 220 46.55 37.79 3.07
C LEU A 220 46.99 38.12 4.50
N VAL A 221 48.20 38.65 4.71
CA VAL A 221 48.73 38.97 6.05
C VAL A 221 47.90 40.06 6.74
N ALA A 222 47.41 41.05 5.99
CA ALA A 222 46.52 42.08 6.50
C ALA A 222 45.19 41.49 7.00
N ALA A 223 44.65 40.47 6.33
CA ALA A 223 43.46 39.78 6.80
C ALA A 223 43.75 38.88 8.02
N LEU A 224 44.80 38.06 7.96
CA LEU A 224 45.21 37.13 9.01
C LEU A 224 45.46 37.84 10.36
N SER A 225 46.11 39.00 10.32
CA SER A 225 46.40 39.81 11.52
C SER A 225 45.15 40.33 12.25
N ARG A 226 43.96 40.16 11.68
CA ARG A 226 42.66 40.59 12.24
C ARG A 226 41.79 39.44 12.73
N ALA A 227 42.30 38.21 12.69
CA ALA A 227 41.61 37.00 13.15
C ALA A 227 42.12 36.55 14.51
N ARG A 228 41.28 36.61 15.55
CA ARG A 228 41.73 36.32 16.93
C ARG A 228 41.90 34.84 17.23
N CYS A 229 40.97 33.99 16.79
CA CYS A 229 40.88 32.61 17.24
C CYS A 229 41.25 31.60 16.15
N ALA A 230 40.69 31.76 14.95
CA ALA A 230 40.84 30.79 13.87
C ALA A 230 40.78 31.39 12.47
N VAL A 231 41.41 30.69 11.52
CA VAL A 231 41.47 31.03 10.10
C VAL A 231 41.19 29.80 9.24
N TYR A 232 40.28 29.93 8.29
CA TYR A 232 39.99 28.90 7.30
C TYR A 232 40.07 29.50 5.89
N GLY A 233 40.93 28.99 5.00
CA GLY A 233 41.05 29.50 3.64
C GLY A 233 40.70 28.49 2.56
N PHE A 234 40.10 28.96 1.48
CA PHE A 234 39.59 28.15 0.39
C PHE A 234 39.88 28.80 -0.95
N GLY A 235 40.26 27.99 -1.94
CA GLY A 235 40.41 28.41 -3.33
C GLY A 235 41.73 27.96 -3.93
N SER A 236 42.10 28.53 -5.07
CA SER A 236 43.23 28.05 -5.88
C SER A 236 44.54 28.66 -5.37
N LEU A 237 45.31 27.87 -4.65
CA LEU A 237 46.54 28.32 -3.98
C LEU A 237 47.70 28.46 -4.95
N ALA A 238 47.77 27.57 -5.94
CA ALA A 238 48.77 27.61 -7.00
C ALA A 238 48.70 28.90 -7.85
N SER A 239 47.54 29.57 -7.88
CA SER A 239 47.36 30.82 -8.62
C SER A 239 47.62 32.09 -7.80
N ALA A 240 47.97 31.96 -6.51
CA ALA A 240 48.36 33.08 -5.66
C ALA A 240 49.88 33.34 -5.75
N ASP A 241 50.32 34.49 -5.24
CA ASP A 241 51.74 34.85 -5.22
C ASP A 241 52.60 33.94 -4.31
N GLU A 242 53.92 34.01 -4.49
CA GLU A 242 54.89 33.22 -3.72
C GLU A 242 54.76 33.42 -2.21
N SER A 243 54.43 34.65 -1.79
CA SER A 243 54.21 34.96 -0.38
C SER A 243 53.00 34.25 0.21
N CYS A 244 51.91 34.11 -0.56
CA CYS A 244 50.77 33.28 -0.17
C CYS A 244 51.20 31.81 -0.09
N GLN A 245 51.91 31.29 -1.11
CA GLN A 245 52.43 29.92 -1.14
C GLN A 245 53.27 29.55 0.09
N ASN A 246 54.09 30.49 0.58
CA ASN A 246 54.89 30.27 1.79
C ASN A 246 54.04 30.02 3.03
N VAL A 247 52.93 30.74 3.21
CA VAL A 247 51.97 30.50 4.32
C VAL A 247 51.41 29.08 4.27
N PHE A 248 51.08 28.60 3.06
CA PHE A 248 50.58 27.25 2.88
C PHE A 248 51.64 26.19 3.14
N ASN A 249 52.87 26.42 2.69
CA ASN A 249 53.98 25.52 2.93
C ASN A 249 54.29 25.39 4.43
N THR A 250 54.27 26.48 5.18
CA THR A 250 54.41 26.46 6.65
C THR A 250 53.35 25.57 7.31
N LEU A 251 52.12 25.57 6.80
CA LEU A 251 51.07 24.67 7.28
C LEU A 251 51.28 23.21 6.85
N LEU A 252 51.68 22.97 5.61
CA LEU A 252 51.93 21.62 5.08
C LEU A 252 53.08 20.92 5.79
N GLU A 253 54.18 21.64 6.04
CA GLU A 253 55.35 21.17 6.78
C GLU A 253 55.00 20.78 8.22
N SER A 254 54.08 21.53 8.85
CA SER A 254 53.59 21.19 10.19
C SER A 254 52.76 19.89 10.24
N ARG A 255 52.28 19.36 9.10
CA ARG A 255 51.26 18.30 9.05
C ARG A 255 51.67 16.98 8.39
N GLN A 256 52.97 16.69 8.25
CA GLN A 256 53.48 15.41 7.73
C GLN A 256 52.71 14.91 6.47
N LEU A 257 52.52 15.77 5.47
CA LEU A 257 51.99 15.44 4.13
C LEU A 257 50.54 14.88 4.06
N SER A 258 49.73 15.00 5.11
CA SER A 258 48.31 14.58 5.05
C SER A 258 47.42 15.60 4.33
N ARG A 259 46.43 15.11 3.55
CA ARG A 259 45.43 15.98 2.89
C ARG A 259 44.67 16.81 3.93
N PRO A 260 44.34 18.09 3.63
CA PRO A 260 43.62 18.97 4.55
C PRO A 260 42.23 18.44 4.89
N PHE A 261 41.83 18.56 6.16
CA PHE A 261 40.50 18.18 6.63
C PHE A 261 40.06 19.05 7.81
N LEU A 262 38.74 19.13 8.04
CA LEU A 262 38.13 19.70 9.24
C LEU A 262 37.44 18.60 10.04
N SER A 263 37.70 18.56 11.34
CA SER A 263 37.02 17.73 12.32
C SER A 263 35.91 18.55 12.95
N VAL A 264 34.71 18.44 12.37
CA VAL A 264 33.56 19.23 12.80
C VAL A 264 32.65 18.42 13.73
N SER A 265 32.02 19.07 14.70
CA SER A 265 30.97 18.47 15.53
C SER A 265 29.65 19.20 15.32
N CYS A 266 28.54 18.47 15.38
CA CYS A 266 27.22 19.11 15.24
C CYS A 266 26.83 19.78 16.56
N ALA A 267 26.21 20.97 16.50
CA ALA A 267 25.74 21.69 17.69
C ALA A 267 24.77 20.86 18.55
N ARG A 268 24.05 19.91 17.94
CA ARG A 268 23.14 18.96 18.62
C ARG A 268 23.77 17.61 18.97
N HIS A 269 24.94 17.29 18.41
CA HIS A 269 25.70 16.08 18.67
C HIS A 269 27.18 16.43 18.95
N PRO A 270 27.48 17.13 20.05
CA PRO A 270 28.83 17.62 20.32
C PRO A 270 29.86 16.49 20.52
N GLY A 271 29.41 15.28 20.87
CA GLY A 271 30.27 14.11 21.05
C GLY A 271 30.61 13.35 19.76
N THR A 272 30.00 13.70 18.62
CA THR A 272 30.26 13.05 17.34
C THR A 272 31.20 13.92 16.51
N VAL A 273 32.41 13.42 16.27
CA VAL A 273 33.39 14.06 15.39
C VAL A 273 33.16 13.58 13.97
N ILE A 274 32.88 14.53 13.07
CA ILE A 274 32.61 14.30 11.65
C ILE A 274 33.76 14.91 10.86
N ARG A 275 34.46 14.08 10.10
CA ARG A 275 35.58 14.51 9.25
C ARG A 275 35.06 15.01 7.89
N ILE A 276 35.51 16.18 7.47
CA ILE A 276 35.17 16.83 6.21
C ILE A 276 36.45 17.14 5.42
N GLU A 277 36.55 16.61 4.21
CA GLU A 277 37.69 16.85 3.31
C GLU A 277 37.31 17.71 2.09
N ASN A 278 36.06 17.63 1.66
CA ASN A 278 35.54 18.29 0.45
C ASN A 278 34.06 18.66 0.59
N VAL A 279 33.50 19.31 -0.43
CA VAL A 279 32.10 19.76 -0.42
C VAL A 279 31.11 18.59 -0.37
N ARG A 280 31.42 17.48 -1.05
CA ARG A 280 30.55 16.29 -1.08
C ARG A 280 30.42 15.66 0.31
N ASP A 281 31.46 15.75 1.14
CA ASP A 281 31.38 15.36 2.55
C ASP A 281 30.37 16.24 3.30
N PHE A 282 30.41 17.56 3.12
CA PHE A 282 29.40 18.44 3.72
C PHE A 282 27.99 18.10 3.24
N GLU A 283 27.78 17.86 1.94
CA GLU A 283 26.47 17.57 1.38
C GLU A 283 25.91 16.20 1.80
N SER A 284 26.78 15.21 1.95
CA SER A 284 26.39 13.86 2.37
C SER A 284 26.20 13.74 3.88
N LYS A 285 26.99 14.46 4.68
CA LYS A 285 26.97 14.37 6.15
C LYS A 285 26.11 15.45 6.80
N PHE A 286 25.83 16.56 6.13
CA PHE A 286 25.01 17.67 6.62
C PHE A 286 23.91 18.08 5.63
N ARG A 287 22.75 18.42 6.17
CA ARG A 287 21.62 18.99 5.43
C ARG A 287 21.83 20.48 5.18
N GLU A 288 21.04 21.05 4.29
CA GLU A 288 21.03 22.49 3.99
C GLU A 288 20.59 23.37 5.17
N THR A 289 20.07 22.78 6.25
CA THR A 289 19.79 23.48 7.51
C THR A 289 20.98 23.51 8.48
N GLY A 290 22.09 22.82 8.16
CA GLY A 290 23.23 22.65 9.08
C GLY A 290 23.05 21.49 10.07
N ALA A 291 21.95 20.74 9.99
CA ALA A 291 21.77 19.50 10.73
C ALA A 291 22.64 18.37 10.16
N CYS A 292 23.35 17.61 11.01
CA CYS A 292 24.06 16.42 10.55
C CYS A 292 23.07 15.29 10.16
N ASN A 293 23.53 14.26 9.47
CA ASN A 293 22.71 13.12 9.07
C ASN A 293 22.71 11.97 10.09
N GLU A 294 23.36 12.16 11.24
CA GLU A 294 23.35 11.20 12.35
C GLU A 294 21.93 11.03 12.94
N PRO A 295 21.61 9.84 13.49
CA PRO A 295 20.35 9.62 14.18
C PRO A 295 20.23 10.57 15.37
N CYS A 296 19.04 11.15 15.57
CA CYS A 296 18.84 12.13 16.63
C CYS A 296 19.14 11.52 18.02
N GLY A 297 18.60 10.33 18.32
CA GLY A 297 18.93 9.58 19.53
C GLY A 297 18.37 10.15 20.84
N VAL A 298 17.79 11.35 20.82
CA VAL A 298 17.18 11.99 22.01
C VAL A 298 16.04 11.13 22.54
N LYS A 299 16.05 10.83 23.84
CA LYS A 299 15.00 10.06 24.50
C LYS A 299 13.71 10.88 24.59
N LYS A 300 12.65 10.40 23.97
CA LYS A 300 11.29 10.92 24.12
C LYS A 300 10.76 10.62 25.52
N ARG A 301 9.62 11.22 25.92
CA ARG A 301 8.98 10.98 27.23
C ARG A 301 8.66 9.50 27.49
N CYS A 302 8.38 8.74 26.44
CA CYS A 302 8.11 7.31 26.54
C CYS A 302 9.38 6.45 26.75
N GLY A 303 10.57 7.05 26.75
CA GLY A 303 11.86 6.37 26.88
C GLY A 303 12.48 5.93 25.54
N HIS A 304 11.70 5.89 24.45
CA HIS A 304 12.22 5.59 23.11
C HIS A 304 13.11 6.71 22.58
N ALA A 305 14.21 6.34 21.93
CA ALA A 305 15.06 7.29 21.22
C ALA A 305 14.37 7.78 19.94
N CYS A 306 14.54 9.06 19.60
CA CYS A 306 14.10 9.59 18.32
C CYS A 306 14.83 8.88 17.16
N ILE A 307 14.07 8.28 16.25
CA ILE A 307 14.57 7.59 15.05
C ILE A 307 14.79 8.52 13.87
N ASP A 308 14.27 9.74 13.95
CA ASP A 308 14.51 10.74 12.91
C ASP A 308 15.99 11.12 12.90
N ARG A 309 16.51 11.52 11.74
CA ARG A 309 17.84 12.14 11.65
C ARG A 309 17.85 13.47 12.41
N CYS A 310 19.03 13.97 12.76
CA CYS A 310 19.19 15.28 13.37
C CYS A 310 18.30 16.33 12.66
N HIS A 311 17.45 17.01 13.43
CA HIS A 311 16.45 17.92 12.89
C HIS A 311 16.29 19.15 13.77
N GLU A 312 15.77 20.22 13.17
CA GLU A 312 15.31 21.40 13.87
C GLU A 312 13.83 21.21 14.23
N GLY A 313 13.45 21.62 15.44
CA GLY A 313 12.06 21.56 15.90
C GLY A 313 11.79 20.54 17.01
N GLU A 314 10.55 20.53 17.47
CA GLU A 314 10.11 19.67 18.56
C GLU A 314 10.07 18.21 18.14
N HIS A 315 10.46 17.33 19.05
CA HIS A 315 10.33 15.90 18.85
C HIS A 315 8.85 15.52 18.78
N PRO A 316 8.43 14.65 17.84
CA PRO A 316 7.04 14.23 17.75
C PRO A 316 6.55 13.68 19.08
N VAL A 317 5.43 14.24 19.57
CA VAL A 317 4.81 13.86 20.87
C VAL A 317 4.41 12.39 20.87
N PHE A 318 3.98 11.87 19.72
CA PHE A 318 3.57 10.48 19.56
C PHE A 318 4.74 9.60 19.12
N CYS A 319 4.94 8.49 19.84
CA CYS A 319 5.95 7.50 19.49
C CYS A 319 5.32 6.36 18.69
N SER A 320 5.74 6.24 17.42
CA SER A 320 5.33 5.20 16.49
C SER A 320 6.10 3.89 16.64
N GLN A 321 7.12 3.84 17.50
CA GLN A 321 7.89 2.62 17.75
C GLN A 321 7.06 1.55 18.45
N PRO A 322 7.41 0.26 18.28
CA PRO A 322 6.78 -0.83 19.02
C PRO A 322 6.92 -0.60 20.53
N CYS A 323 5.83 -0.87 21.26
CA CYS A 323 5.82 -0.69 22.70
C CYS A 323 6.78 -1.69 23.38
N SER A 324 7.76 -1.19 24.13
CA SER A 324 8.74 -2.03 24.86
C SER A 324 8.19 -2.66 26.15
N LYS A 325 6.90 -2.46 26.46
CA LYS A 325 6.25 -3.01 27.64
C LYS A 325 5.83 -4.46 27.41
N THR A 326 5.87 -5.27 28.46
CA THR A 326 5.31 -6.62 28.48
C THR A 326 3.91 -6.61 29.07
N VAL A 327 2.98 -7.36 28.49
CA VAL A 327 1.53 -7.32 28.85
C VAL A 327 1.06 -8.46 29.75
N CYS A 328 1.90 -9.44 30.06
CA CYS A 328 1.55 -10.56 30.95
C CYS A 328 2.76 -11.10 31.74
N SER A 329 2.49 -11.99 32.70
CA SER A 329 3.48 -12.63 33.57
C SER A 329 4.53 -13.45 32.80
N ARG A 330 4.17 -13.96 31.62
CA ARG A 330 5.08 -14.67 30.70
C ARG A 330 5.97 -13.73 29.87
N LYS A 331 5.94 -12.42 30.16
CA LYS A 331 6.76 -11.37 29.54
C LYS A 331 6.59 -11.23 28.02
N HIS A 332 5.39 -11.54 27.48
CA HIS A 332 5.12 -11.31 26.07
C HIS A 332 5.13 -9.81 25.72
N PRO A 333 5.79 -9.41 24.61
CA PRO A 333 5.87 -8.01 24.20
C PRO A 333 4.49 -7.48 23.78
N CYS A 334 4.25 -6.20 24.05
CA CYS A 334 3.06 -5.53 23.56
C CYS A 334 3.11 -5.38 22.04
N MET A 335 2.03 -5.75 21.34
CA MET A 335 1.94 -5.64 19.88
C MET A 335 1.52 -4.24 19.40
N ASN A 336 1.16 -3.34 20.31
CA ASN A 336 0.72 -1.98 19.99
C ASN A 336 1.90 -1.02 19.81
N ARG A 337 1.64 0.11 19.18
CA ARG A 337 2.59 1.23 19.14
C ARG A 337 2.73 1.85 20.53
N CYS A 338 3.87 2.48 20.79
CA CYS A 338 4.13 3.08 22.10
C CYS A 338 3.13 4.20 22.48
N SER A 339 2.64 4.95 21.49
CA SER A 339 1.59 5.96 21.67
C SER A 339 0.20 5.38 21.95
N GLU A 340 -0.01 4.09 21.72
CA GLU A 340 -1.29 3.42 21.93
C GLU A 340 -1.35 2.81 23.34
N ARG A 341 -2.54 2.75 23.95
CA ARG A 341 -2.70 2.04 25.22
C ARG A 341 -2.40 0.56 25.02
N CYS A 342 -1.58 -0.02 25.89
CA CYS A 342 -1.28 -1.45 25.86
C CYS A 342 -2.57 -2.27 26.03
N THR A 343 -2.63 -3.42 25.35
CA THR A 343 -3.74 -4.35 25.53
C THR A 343 -3.77 -4.89 26.96
N GLN A 344 -4.95 -4.96 27.56
CA GLN A 344 -5.13 -5.53 28.89
C GLN A 344 -5.00 -7.06 28.92
N HIS A 345 -5.21 -7.72 27.76
CA HIS A 345 -5.15 -9.17 27.62
C HIS A 345 -4.07 -9.56 26.61
N CYS A 346 -3.23 -10.54 26.95
CA CYS A 346 -2.19 -11.07 26.06
C CYS A 346 -2.80 -12.05 25.04
N ARG A 347 -2.78 -11.69 23.75
CA ARG A 347 -3.30 -12.50 22.64
C ARG A 347 -2.26 -13.40 21.96
N VAL A 348 -1.03 -13.45 22.47
CA VAL A 348 0.00 -14.36 21.95
C VAL A 348 -0.46 -15.79 22.20
N ASP A 349 -0.48 -16.60 21.16
CA ASP A 349 -0.85 -18.01 21.27
C ASP A 349 0.24 -18.78 22.02
N VAL A 350 -0.17 -19.51 23.06
CA VAL A 350 0.69 -20.39 23.83
C VAL A 350 0.21 -21.82 23.68
N THR A 351 1.13 -22.74 23.45
CA THR A 351 0.86 -24.18 23.47
C THR A 351 1.15 -24.70 24.87
N ALA A 352 0.18 -25.39 25.47
CA ALA A 352 0.38 -26.07 26.74
C ALA A 352 -0.34 -27.42 26.77
N THR A 353 0.18 -28.30 27.62
CA THR A 353 -0.39 -29.64 27.85
C THR A 353 -1.54 -29.55 28.83
N LEU A 354 -2.72 -30.03 28.43
CA LEU A 354 -3.92 -30.03 29.26
C LEU A 354 -3.78 -31.06 30.40
N PRO A 355 -3.96 -30.65 31.67
CA PRO A 355 -3.66 -31.53 32.81
C PRO A 355 -4.58 -32.74 32.93
N TYR A 356 -5.79 -32.69 32.38
CA TYR A 356 -6.78 -33.76 32.53
C TYR A 356 -6.71 -34.84 31.43
N CYS A 357 -6.09 -34.57 30.28
CA CYS A 357 -5.98 -35.54 29.17
C CYS A 357 -4.58 -35.65 28.56
N ALA A 358 -3.60 -34.89 29.04
CA ALA A 358 -2.22 -34.85 28.56
C ALA A 358 -2.02 -34.49 27.06
N HIS A 359 -3.05 -34.00 26.39
CA HIS A 359 -2.95 -33.48 25.03
C HIS A 359 -2.49 -32.02 25.02
N THR A 360 -1.75 -31.63 23.99
CA THR A 360 -1.35 -30.24 23.78
C THR A 360 -2.44 -29.45 23.07
N ALA A 361 -2.76 -28.26 23.55
CA ALA A 361 -3.64 -27.32 22.87
C ALA A 361 -2.97 -25.94 22.78
N THR A 362 -3.28 -25.22 21.70
CA THR A 362 -2.80 -23.86 21.44
C THR A 362 -3.96 -22.88 21.64
N PHE A 363 -3.75 -21.85 22.45
CA PHE A 363 -4.77 -20.84 22.75
C PHE A 363 -4.11 -19.51 23.18
N PRO A 364 -4.84 -18.39 23.16
CA PRO A 364 -4.32 -17.10 23.61
C PRO A 364 -3.87 -17.11 25.08
N CYS A 365 -2.70 -16.53 25.37
CA CYS A 365 -2.07 -16.51 26.70
C CYS A 365 -2.99 -16.06 27.84
N TYR A 366 -3.86 -15.07 27.61
CA TYR A 366 -4.80 -14.58 28.64
C TYR A 366 -5.79 -15.65 29.13
N LYS A 367 -6.03 -16.71 28.36
CA LYS A 367 -6.88 -17.86 28.77
C LYS A 367 -6.15 -18.84 29.68
N TRP A 368 -4.83 -18.72 29.82
CA TRP A 368 -4.00 -19.59 30.64
C TRP A 368 -3.50 -18.91 31.92
N ASP A 369 -3.31 -17.59 31.87
CA ASP A 369 -2.78 -16.83 33.01
C ASP A 369 -3.75 -16.89 34.20
N THR A 370 -3.46 -17.75 35.16
CA THR A 370 -4.18 -17.91 36.44
C THR A 370 -3.91 -16.79 37.45
N SER A 371 -3.14 -15.76 37.06
CA SER A 371 -2.60 -14.74 37.98
C SER A 371 -3.25 -13.36 37.92
N SER A 372 -4.27 -13.12 37.10
CA SER A 372 -5.12 -11.93 37.26
C SER A 372 -6.15 -12.17 38.37
N ALA A 373 -5.75 -11.87 39.61
CA ALA A 373 -6.56 -11.97 40.84
C ALA A 373 -7.79 -11.04 40.90
N GLN A 374 -8.29 -10.54 39.76
CA GLN A 374 -9.48 -9.67 39.70
C GLN A 374 -10.58 -10.16 38.77
N SER A 375 -10.40 -11.31 38.12
CA SER A 375 -11.49 -12.05 37.49
C SER A 375 -11.14 -13.53 37.51
N PRO A 376 -11.90 -14.39 38.23
CA PRO A 376 -11.90 -15.81 37.91
C PRO A 376 -12.56 -15.92 36.55
N SER A 377 -11.79 -15.77 35.47
CA SER A 377 -12.27 -16.18 34.16
C SER A 377 -12.66 -17.64 34.33
N ARG A 378 -13.94 -17.93 34.08
CA ARG A 378 -14.48 -19.28 34.11
C ARG A 378 -13.62 -20.22 33.24
N ASP A 379 -12.87 -19.71 32.28
CA ASP A 379 -12.08 -20.45 31.30
C ASP A 379 -10.64 -20.80 31.73
N GLY A 380 -10.44 -21.35 32.92
CA GLY A 380 -9.12 -21.89 33.33
C GLY A 380 -8.69 -23.12 32.50
N PRO A 381 -7.43 -23.59 32.62
CA PRO A 381 -6.92 -24.75 31.88
C PRO A 381 -7.71 -26.04 32.09
N HIS A 382 -8.43 -26.14 33.21
CA HIS A 382 -9.33 -27.26 33.53
C HIS A 382 -10.66 -27.23 32.77
N GLN A 383 -11.04 -26.11 32.14
CA GLN A 383 -12.28 -25.95 31.36
C GLN A 383 -12.05 -25.91 29.84
N TYR A 384 -10.80 -25.90 29.37
CA TYR A 384 -10.51 -25.90 27.93
C TYR A 384 -10.95 -27.22 27.29
N LYS A 385 -11.84 -27.19 26.29
CA LYS A 385 -12.37 -28.39 25.62
C LYS A 385 -11.34 -28.98 24.66
N CYS A 386 -10.76 -30.13 24.99
CA CYS A 386 -9.81 -30.83 24.12
C CYS A 386 -10.50 -31.34 22.85
N THR A 387 -10.07 -30.84 21.69
CA THR A 387 -10.58 -31.21 20.36
C THR A 387 -9.79 -32.33 19.68
N VAL A 388 -8.76 -32.89 20.33
CA VAL A 388 -7.97 -34.00 19.76
C VAL A 388 -8.91 -35.18 19.49
N PRO A 389 -8.94 -35.73 18.25
CA PRO A 389 -9.83 -36.82 17.90
C PRO A 389 -9.40 -38.12 18.59
N VAL A 390 -10.38 -38.81 19.19
CA VAL A 390 -10.23 -40.12 19.82
C VAL A 390 -11.22 -41.11 19.19
N ILE A 391 -10.83 -42.37 19.08
CA ILE A 391 -11.66 -43.43 18.49
C ILE A 391 -12.52 -44.06 19.58
N VAL A 392 -13.84 -44.04 19.41
CA VAL A 392 -14.81 -44.66 20.32
C VAL A 392 -15.62 -45.74 19.58
N LYS A 393 -16.12 -46.74 20.32
CA LYS A 393 -16.95 -47.81 19.80
C LYS A 393 -18.43 -47.45 19.97
N ARG A 394 -19.19 -47.42 18.88
CA ARG A 394 -20.63 -47.15 18.81
C ARG A 394 -21.45 -48.30 19.38
N ASP A 395 -22.71 -48.04 19.72
CA ASP A 395 -23.65 -49.07 20.23
C ASP A 395 -23.90 -50.19 19.20
N CYS A 396 -23.84 -49.89 17.90
CA CYS A 396 -23.90 -50.89 16.83
C CYS A 396 -22.63 -51.74 16.67
N GLY A 397 -21.57 -51.46 17.43
CA GLY A 397 -20.29 -52.15 17.41
C GLY A 397 -19.21 -51.55 16.49
N HIS A 398 -19.57 -50.64 15.59
CA HIS A 398 -18.63 -49.94 14.69
C HIS A 398 -17.84 -48.83 15.41
N THR A 399 -16.71 -48.41 14.87
CA THR A 399 -15.88 -47.33 15.44
C THR A 399 -16.16 -45.97 14.82
N THR A 400 -16.03 -44.90 15.59
CA THR A 400 -16.16 -43.51 15.09
C THR A 400 -15.18 -42.58 15.82
N GLN A 401 -14.88 -41.43 15.23
CA GLN A 401 -14.00 -40.41 15.82
C GLN A 401 -14.84 -39.31 16.48
N VAL A 402 -14.54 -39.00 17.73
CA VAL A 402 -15.13 -37.89 18.50
C VAL A 402 -14.03 -37.10 19.18
N SER A 403 -14.32 -35.91 19.69
CA SER A 403 -13.31 -35.15 20.43
C SER A 403 -13.01 -35.78 21.80
N CYS A 404 -11.79 -35.63 22.30
CA CYS A 404 -11.39 -36.13 23.63
C CYS A 404 -12.28 -35.58 24.75
N PHE A 405 -12.71 -34.31 24.66
CA PHE A 405 -13.64 -33.71 25.61
C PHE A 405 -15.01 -34.42 25.62
N GLU A 406 -15.57 -34.70 24.44
CA GLU A 406 -16.85 -35.43 24.30
C GLU A 406 -16.75 -36.85 24.84
N SER A 407 -15.69 -37.58 24.51
CA SER A 407 -15.46 -38.95 25.00
C SER A 407 -15.43 -39.02 26.53
N ARG A 408 -14.67 -38.12 27.18
CA ARG A 408 -14.54 -38.10 28.64
C ARG A 408 -15.81 -37.62 29.35
N SER A 409 -16.59 -36.74 28.71
CA SER A 409 -17.87 -36.29 29.26
C SER A 409 -18.87 -37.45 29.37
N VAL A 410 -18.77 -38.43 28.47
CA VAL A 410 -19.62 -39.64 28.49
C VAL A 410 -19.05 -40.71 29.42
N GLU A 411 -17.73 -40.88 29.52
CA GLU A 411 -17.11 -41.81 30.49
C GLU A 411 -17.49 -41.52 31.95
N ALA A 412 -17.72 -40.24 32.28
CA ALA A 412 -18.20 -39.82 33.60
C ALA A 412 -19.64 -40.29 33.89
N VAL A 413 -20.45 -40.52 32.86
CA VAL A 413 -21.84 -40.98 32.93
C VAL A 413 -21.84 -42.48 32.60
N ARG A 414 -21.64 -43.34 33.61
CA ARG A 414 -21.56 -44.80 33.45
C ARG A 414 -22.90 -45.43 33.00
N THR A 415 -23.30 -45.26 31.74
CA THR A 415 -24.48 -45.91 31.17
C THR A 415 -24.09 -46.75 29.95
N SER A 416 -24.13 -48.07 30.11
CA SER A 416 -23.94 -49.01 29.01
C SER A 416 -25.14 -48.93 28.04
N GLY A 417 -24.91 -48.50 26.80
CA GLY A 417 -25.88 -48.64 25.70
C GLY A 417 -26.66 -47.39 25.27
N GLN A 418 -26.23 -46.18 25.64
CA GLN A 418 -26.82 -44.90 25.16
C GLN A 418 -25.77 -43.94 24.59
N LEU A 419 -24.60 -44.46 24.18
CA LEU A 419 -23.48 -43.62 23.75
C LEU A 419 -23.84 -42.75 22.54
N GLU A 420 -24.61 -43.29 21.59
CA GLU A 420 -25.03 -42.55 20.40
C GLU A 420 -26.00 -41.40 20.71
N GLN A 421 -26.87 -41.56 21.71
CA GLN A 421 -27.83 -40.52 22.14
C GLN A 421 -27.15 -39.40 22.92
N LEU A 422 -26.21 -39.73 23.81
CA LEU A 422 -25.49 -38.74 24.61
C LEU A 422 -24.56 -37.86 23.77
N LEU A 423 -23.99 -38.42 22.70
CA LEU A 423 -23.09 -37.71 21.78
C LEU A 423 -23.78 -37.13 20.54
N ASN A 424 -25.11 -37.26 20.41
CA ASN A 424 -25.88 -36.87 19.22
C ASN A 424 -25.21 -37.36 17.91
N LEU A 425 -24.71 -38.59 17.90
CA LEU A 425 -23.98 -39.11 16.75
C LEU A 425 -24.95 -39.36 15.56
N PRO A 426 -24.56 -39.00 14.32
CA PRO A 426 -25.38 -39.30 13.15
C PRO A 426 -25.52 -40.83 12.99
N PRO A 427 -26.58 -41.31 12.31
CA PRO A 427 -26.81 -42.74 12.13
C PRO A 427 -25.62 -43.41 11.41
N CYS A 428 -25.25 -44.61 11.87
CA CYS A 428 -24.13 -45.35 11.31
C CYS A 428 -24.37 -45.72 9.83
N ARG A 429 -23.41 -45.34 8.95
CA ARG A 429 -23.44 -45.57 7.50
C ARG A 429 -22.51 -46.70 7.04
N GLU A 430 -22.04 -47.53 7.96
CA GLU A 430 -21.25 -48.72 7.61
C GLU A 430 -22.13 -49.78 6.94
N ASN A 431 -21.54 -50.51 5.99
CA ASN A 431 -22.22 -51.57 5.26
C ASN A 431 -22.28 -52.85 6.12
N VAL A 432 -23.47 -53.44 6.25
CA VAL A 432 -23.69 -54.70 6.96
C VAL A 432 -24.48 -55.67 6.08
N GLN A 433 -24.16 -56.96 6.12
CA GLN A 433 -25.00 -58.00 5.53
C GLN A 433 -26.12 -58.37 6.50
N VAL A 434 -27.35 -58.38 6.00
CA VAL A 434 -28.54 -58.80 6.74
C VAL A 434 -29.18 -59.98 6.04
N THR A 435 -29.50 -61.02 6.80
CA THR A 435 -30.18 -62.23 6.33
C THR A 435 -31.44 -62.43 7.16
N PRO A 436 -32.64 -62.08 6.65
CA PRO A 436 -33.92 -62.30 7.33
C PRO A 436 -34.26 -63.80 7.43
N PRO A 437 -35.31 -64.18 8.18
CA PRO A 437 -35.73 -65.58 8.34
C PRO A 437 -36.04 -66.31 7.03
N CYS A 438 -36.38 -65.57 5.96
CA CYS A 438 -36.56 -66.13 4.63
C CYS A 438 -35.27 -66.66 3.97
N GLY A 439 -34.10 -66.50 4.62
CA GLY A 439 -32.81 -67.02 4.16
C GLY A 439 -32.08 -66.16 3.11
N HIS A 440 -32.67 -65.06 2.66
CA HIS A 440 -32.10 -64.21 1.61
C HIS A 440 -31.16 -63.14 2.17
N SER A 441 -29.87 -63.13 1.81
CA SER A 441 -28.91 -62.12 2.30
C SER A 441 -28.85 -60.88 1.40
N LYS A 442 -28.75 -59.68 1.99
CA LYS A 442 -28.49 -58.42 1.28
C LYS A 442 -27.57 -57.49 2.07
N THR A 443 -26.65 -56.81 1.38
CA THR A 443 -25.82 -55.75 1.97
C THR A 443 -26.59 -54.43 2.01
N ILE A 444 -26.75 -53.86 3.20
CA ILE A 444 -27.44 -52.57 3.43
C ILE A 444 -26.67 -51.74 4.45
N LEU A 445 -27.03 -50.46 4.61
CA LEU A 445 -26.45 -49.61 5.66
C LEU A 445 -26.91 -50.08 7.05
N CYS A 446 -26.01 -50.01 8.05
CA CYS A 446 -26.27 -50.42 9.43
C CYS A 446 -27.52 -49.74 10.02
N CYS A 447 -27.74 -48.46 9.73
CA CYS A 447 -28.93 -47.73 10.19
C CYS A 447 -30.26 -48.28 9.65
N ASN A 448 -30.23 -49.01 8.52
CA ASN A 448 -31.42 -49.60 7.90
C ASN A 448 -31.64 -51.06 8.31
N LYS A 449 -30.80 -51.62 9.21
CA LYS A 449 -30.87 -53.03 9.63
C LYS A 449 -32.22 -53.41 10.21
N ALA A 450 -32.80 -52.57 11.06
CA ALA A 450 -34.06 -52.87 11.76
C ALA A 450 -35.31 -52.77 10.87
N SER A 451 -35.28 -51.96 9.81
CA SER A 451 -36.43 -51.69 8.93
C SER A 451 -36.43 -52.54 7.65
N TYR A 452 -35.39 -53.36 7.43
CA TYR A 452 -35.25 -54.12 6.19
C TYR A 452 -36.28 -55.26 6.10
N LYS A 453 -37.14 -55.18 5.08
CA LYS A 453 -38.02 -56.28 4.64
C LYS A 453 -37.48 -56.88 3.36
N CYS A 454 -37.49 -58.20 3.27
CA CYS A 454 -37.02 -58.90 2.08
C CYS A 454 -37.88 -58.56 0.86
N ASN A 455 -37.23 -58.11 -0.22
CA ASN A 455 -37.88 -57.74 -1.47
C ASN A 455 -37.48 -58.64 -2.64
N VAL A 456 -36.87 -59.80 -2.37
CA VAL A 456 -36.53 -60.80 -3.39
C VAL A 456 -37.81 -61.34 -4.02
N THR A 457 -37.89 -61.38 -5.34
CA THR A 457 -39.04 -61.91 -6.08
C THR A 457 -39.04 -63.44 -6.05
N VAL A 458 -40.16 -64.04 -5.67
CA VAL A 458 -40.37 -65.49 -5.58
C VAL A 458 -41.59 -65.92 -6.41
N LYS A 459 -41.58 -67.16 -6.92
CA LYS A 459 -42.70 -67.76 -7.66
C LYS A 459 -43.67 -68.42 -6.68
N VAL A 460 -44.96 -68.15 -6.81
CA VAL A 460 -46.03 -68.74 -5.97
C VAL A 460 -47.17 -69.28 -6.85
N GLU A 461 -47.87 -70.30 -6.38
CA GLU A 461 -49.07 -70.85 -7.04
C GLU A 461 -50.36 -70.25 -6.45
N ARG A 462 -51.32 -69.88 -7.32
CA ARG A 462 -52.63 -69.34 -6.96
C ARG A 462 -53.63 -70.48 -6.70
N SER A 463 -54.75 -70.16 -6.05
CA SER A 463 -55.85 -71.12 -5.80
C SER A 463 -56.50 -71.70 -7.06
N CYS A 464 -56.44 -71.00 -8.20
CA CYS A 464 -56.89 -71.53 -9.50
C CYS A 464 -55.88 -72.50 -10.17
N GLY A 465 -54.74 -72.78 -9.53
CA GLY A 465 -53.67 -73.65 -10.05
C GLY A 465 -52.62 -72.95 -10.93
N HIS A 466 -52.79 -71.66 -11.26
CA HIS A 466 -51.83 -70.88 -12.06
C HIS A 466 -50.77 -70.18 -11.20
N SER A 467 -49.53 -70.07 -11.67
CA SER A 467 -48.44 -69.42 -10.92
C SER A 467 -48.25 -67.92 -11.22
N CYS A 468 -47.78 -67.14 -10.25
CA CYS A 468 -47.36 -65.74 -10.43
C CYS A 468 -46.11 -65.39 -9.62
N TYR A 469 -45.46 -64.26 -9.94
CA TYR A 469 -44.27 -63.76 -9.23
C TYR A 469 -44.64 -62.62 -8.28
N VAL A 470 -44.23 -62.71 -7.02
CA VAL A 470 -44.45 -61.68 -5.99
C VAL A 470 -43.20 -61.49 -5.14
N SER A 471 -43.09 -60.34 -4.46
CA SER A 471 -41.99 -60.14 -3.50
C SER A 471 -42.15 -61.10 -2.31
N CYS A 472 -41.04 -61.58 -1.75
CA CYS A 472 -41.01 -62.56 -0.66
C CYS A 472 -41.82 -62.09 0.57
N GLY A 473 -41.87 -60.78 0.83
CA GLY A 473 -42.68 -60.18 1.90
C GLY A 473 -44.11 -59.77 1.50
N ALA A 474 -44.59 -60.11 0.29
CA ALA A 474 -45.95 -59.81 -0.12
C ALA A 474 -46.98 -60.67 0.63
N ASP A 475 -48.11 -60.08 0.98
CA ASP A 475 -49.23 -60.81 1.59
C ASP A 475 -49.83 -61.78 0.58
N ARG A 476 -49.84 -63.08 0.93
CA ARG A 476 -50.36 -64.15 0.07
C ARG A 476 -51.88 -64.11 -0.08
N LEU A 477 -52.59 -63.34 0.75
CA LEU A 477 -54.03 -63.14 0.65
C LEU A 477 -54.41 -62.08 -0.41
N LEU A 478 -53.46 -61.23 -0.83
CA LEU A 478 -53.68 -60.14 -1.77
C LEU A 478 -53.03 -60.40 -3.13
N LEU A 479 -53.04 -61.66 -3.58
CA LEU A 479 -52.55 -61.98 -4.92
C LEU A 479 -53.49 -61.36 -5.98
N PRO A 480 -52.95 -60.73 -7.04
CA PRO A 480 -53.79 -60.17 -8.11
C PRO A 480 -54.66 -61.26 -8.76
N LEU A 481 -55.78 -60.87 -9.36
CA LEU A 481 -56.70 -61.80 -10.05
C LEU A 481 -56.02 -62.49 -11.24
N CYS A 482 -56.47 -63.71 -11.55
CA CYS A 482 -55.92 -64.49 -12.66
C CYS A 482 -56.59 -64.10 -13.99
N THR A 483 -55.78 -63.56 -14.91
CA THR A 483 -56.19 -63.12 -16.25
C THR A 483 -55.87 -64.13 -17.36
N GLU A 484 -55.42 -65.34 -17.00
CA GLU A 484 -55.16 -66.40 -17.98
C GLU A 484 -56.48 -66.78 -18.70
N PRO A 485 -56.49 -66.90 -20.04
CA PRO A 485 -57.70 -67.20 -20.81
C PRO A 485 -58.09 -68.69 -20.70
N VAL A 486 -59.34 -68.96 -20.32
CA VAL A 486 -59.94 -70.29 -20.20
C VAL A 486 -61.15 -70.45 -21.15
N PRO A 487 -61.37 -71.63 -21.77
CA PRO A 487 -62.49 -71.87 -22.68
C PRO A 487 -63.83 -72.07 -21.96
N VAL A 488 -64.92 -71.55 -22.53
CA VAL A 488 -66.30 -71.60 -22.01
C VAL A 488 -67.30 -71.93 -23.14
N PHE A 489 -68.22 -72.86 -22.90
CA PHE A 489 -69.28 -73.25 -23.85
C PHE A 489 -70.61 -72.53 -23.53
N LEU A 490 -71.27 -71.96 -24.55
CA LEU A 490 -72.55 -71.26 -24.44
C LEU A 490 -73.73 -72.23 -24.64
N GLY A 491 -74.90 -71.92 -24.07
CA GLY A 491 -76.11 -72.77 -24.16
C GLY A 491 -76.67 -73.04 -25.57
N CYS A 492 -76.16 -72.35 -26.60
CA CYS A 492 -76.44 -72.65 -28.02
C CYS A 492 -75.43 -73.62 -28.67
N GLY A 493 -74.48 -74.16 -27.90
CA GLY A 493 -73.46 -75.12 -28.36
C GLY A 493 -72.13 -74.50 -28.85
N HIS A 494 -72.00 -73.17 -28.93
CA HIS A 494 -70.79 -72.49 -29.41
C HIS A 494 -69.78 -72.16 -28.28
N MET A 495 -68.47 -72.18 -28.58
CA MET A 495 -67.35 -71.97 -27.62
C MET A 495 -66.73 -70.56 -27.71
N THR A 496 -66.29 -70.00 -26.57
CA THR A 496 -65.57 -68.71 -26.45
C THR A 496 -64.50 -68.76 -25.34
N TYR A 497 -63.54 -67.82 -25.29
CA TYR A 497 -62.49 -67.74 -24.25
C TYR A 497 -62.74 -66.56 -23.30
N LYS A 498 -62.48 -66.75 -21.99
CA LYS A 498 -62.64 -65.72 -20.96
C LYS A 498 -61.49 -65.73 -19.96
N GLU A 499 -61.23 -64.60 -19.31
CA GLU A 499 -60.30 -64.52 -18.18
C GLU A 499 -60.79 -65.46 -17.04
N CYS A 500 -59.87 -66.24 -16.46
CA CYS A 500 -60.16 -67.19 -15.37
C CYS A 500 -61.00 -66.57 -14.22
N SER A 501 -60.83 -65.27 -13.93
CA SER A 501 -61.55 -64.58 -12.86
C SER A 501 -62.95 -64.01 -13.20
N ARG A 502 -63.52 -64.20 -14.41
CA ARG A 502 -64.80 -63.57 -14.82
C ARG A 502 -65.89 -64.56 -15.29
N THR A 503 -67.10 -64.44 -14.72
CA THR A 503 -68.27 -65.33 -14.94
C THR A 503 -69.55 -64.60 -15.39
N THR A 504 -69.50 -63.73 -16.40
CA THR A 504 -70.72 -63.11 -16.98
C THR A 504 -71.20 -63.82 -18.25
N ALA A 505 -72.51 -63.86 -18.50
CA ALA A 505 -73.11 -64.48 -19.68
C ALA A 505 -72.89 -63.66 -20.97
N SER A 506 -72.56 -64.31 -22.09
CA SER A 506 -72.27 -63.66 -23.38
C SER A 506 -73.30 -64.07 -24.43
N LYS A 507 -73.80 -63.12 -25.24
CA LYS A 507 -74.71 -63.39 -26.36
C LYS A 507 -73.92 -64.02 -27.52
N CYS A 508 -74.54 -64.97 -28.22
CA CYS A 508 -73.94 -65.63 -29.39
C CYS A 508 -73.93 -64.68 -30.59
N THR A 509 -72.78 -64.56 -31.26
CA THR A 509 -72.58 -63.72 -32.47
C THR A 509 -72.48 -64.52 -33.77
N ALA A 510 -72.76 -65.83 -33.74
CA ALA A 510 -72.71 -66.67 -34.93
C ALA A 510 -73.86 -66.36 -35.92
N VAL A 511 -73.56 -66.39 -37.22
CA VAL A 511 -74.49 -66.17 -38.34
C VAL A 511 -74.81 -67.51 -39.01
N ALA A 512 -76.10 -67.76 -39.35
CA ALA A 512 -76.59 -69.00 -39.95
C ALA A 512 -77.46 -68.73 -41.20
N LYS A 513 -77.45 -69.66 -42.18
CA LYS A 513 -78.22 -69.57 -43.43
C LYS A 513 -79.67 -70.05 -43.24
N ARG A 514 -80.65 -69.29 -43.72
CA ARG A 514 -82.08 -69.64 -43.62
C ARG A 514 -82.86 -69.40 -44.92
N THR A 515 -83.70 -70.35 -45.33
CA THR A 515 -84.53 -70.26 -46.55
C THR A 515 -85.91 -69.67 -46.25
N LEU A 516 -86.33 -68.64 -47.01
CA LEU A 516 -87.63 -67.97 -46.88
C LEU A 516 -88.72 -68.68 -47.70
N ALA A 517 -90.00 -68.43 -47.37
CA ALA A 517 -91.15 -69.08 -48.02
C ALA A 517 -91.26 -68.85 -49.54
N CYS A 518 -90.65 -67.79 -50.08
CA CYS A 518 -90.54 -67.55 -51.52
C CYS A 518 -89.44 -68.41 -52.20
N GLY A 519 -88.77 -69.31 -51.46
CA GLY A 519 -87.74 -70.22 -51.96
C GLY A 519 -86.30 -69.70 -51.92
N HIS A 520 -86.05 -68.47 -51.45
CA HIS A 520 -84.72 -67.83 -51.45
C HIS A 520 -84.02 -67.90 -50.09
N THR A 521 -82.70 -68.14 -50.08
CA THR A 521 -81.88 -68.28 -48.85
C THR A 521 -81.14 -66.98 -48.49
N VAL A 522 -81.18 -66.60 -47.22
CA VAL A 522 -80.51 -65.39 -46.68
C VAL A 522 -79.74 -65.70 -45.39
N ASP A 523 -78.63 -64.99 -45.15
CA ASP A 523 -77.83 -65.10 -43.91
C ASP A 523 -78.49 -64.31 -42.77
N VAL A 524 -78.70 -64.96 -41.62
CA VAL A 524 -79.37 -64.37 -40.45
C VAL A 524 -78.60 -64.70 -39.17
N ALA A 525 -78.41 -63.74 -38.28
CA ALA A 525 -77.81 -64.00 -36.97
C ALA A 525 -78.68 -64.97 -36.14
N CYS A 526 -78.04 -65.82 -35.33
CA CYS A 526 -78.66 -66.92 -34.58
C CYS A 526 -79.85 -66.52 -33.66
N GLY A 527 -80.14 -65.23 -33.48
CA GLY A 527 -81.24 -64.71 -32.65
C GLY A 527 -82.23 -63.74 -33.31
N SER A 528 -82.29 -63.58 -34.64
CA SER A 528 -83.12 -62.55 -35.32
C SER A 528 -84.42 -63.08 -35.98
N ALA A 529 -85.47 -62.24 -36.05
CA ALA A 529 -86.74 -62.52 -36.73
C ALA A 529 -86.67 -62.40 -38.28
N SER A 530 -87.56 -63.10 -39.01
CA SER A 530 -87.53 -63.32 -40.48
C SER A 530 -87.68 -62.03 -41.33
N PRO A 531 -86.72 -61.68 -42.23
CA PRO A 531 -86.85 -60.52 -43.14
C PRO A 531 -87.59 -60.79 -44.47
N LEU A 532 -88.09 -59.74 -45.13
CA LEU A 532 -88.74 -59.78 -46.46
C LEU A 532 -87.72 -60.02 -47.60
N CYS A 533 -88.15 -60.69 -48.68
CA CYS A 533 -87.27 -61.07 -49.79
C CYS A 533 -87.00 -59.90 -50.77
N THR A 534 -85.73 -59.55 -50.96
CA THR A 534 -85.26 -58.44 -51.82
C THR A 534 -84.68 -58.87 -53.17
N VAL A 535 -84.74 -60.16 -53.51
CA VAL A 535 -84.20 -60.69 -54.79
C VAL A 535 -84.97 -60.11 -56.01
N PRO A 536 -84.30 -59.56 -57.04
CA PRO A 536 -84.93 -59.03 -58.25
C PRO A 536 -85.39 -60.12 -59.23
N VAL A 537 -86.61 -59.98 -59.79
CA VAL A 537 -87.28 -60.92 -60.71
C VAL A 537 -87.98 -60.18 -61.86
N SER A 538 -88.04 -60.77 -63.06
CA SER A 538 -88.74 -60.18 -64.22
C SER A 538 -90.25 -60.45 -64.20
N LYS A 539 -91.09 -59.42 -64.34
CA LYS A 539 -92.56 -59.53 -64.38
C LYS A 539 -93.14 -58.87 -65.63
N THR A 540 -94.16 -59.47 -66.25
CA THR A 540 -94.91 -58.93 -67.39
C THR A 540 -96.10 -58.10 -66.90
N LEU A 541 -96.17 -56.83 -67.30
CA LEU A 541 -97.24 -55.90 -66.94
C LEU A 541 -98.50 -56.13 -67.80
N SER A 542 -99.65 -55.66 -67.33
CA SER A 542 -100.95 -55.78 -68.02
C SER A 542 -100.99 -55.13 -69.42
N CYS A 543 -100.11 -54.16 -69.71
CA CYS A 543 -99.93 -53.59 -71.05
C CYS A 543 -99.08 -54.48 -71.99
N GLY A 544 -98.68 -55.68 -71.55
CA GLY A 544 -97.89 -56.66 -72.31
C GLY A 544 -96.36 -56.47 -72.25
N HIS A 545 -95.85 -55.46 -71.56
CA HIS A 545 -94.40 -55.17 -71.47
C HIS A 545 -93.72 -55.84 -70.25
N VAL A 546 -92.50 -56.35 -70.42
CA VAL A 546 -91.70 -56.99 -69.35
C VAL A 546 -90.74 -55.99 -68.67
N GLN A 547 -90.70 -55.97 -67.34
CA GLN A 547 -89.75 -55.18 -66.52
C GLN A 547 -89.23 -55.98 -65.31
N ILE A 548 -87.97 -55.75 -64.91
CA ILE A 548 -87.32 -56.38 -63.74
C ILE A 548 -87.64 -55.58 -62.47
N ARG A 549 -88.14 -56.25 -61.42
CA ARG A 549 -88.58 -55.65 -60.14
C ARG A 549 -88.23 -56.55 -58.95
N VAL A 550 -88.08 -56.01 -57.74
CA VAL A 550 -87.87 -56.85 -56.54
C VAL A 550 -89.07 -57.75 -56.26
N CYS A 551 -88.84 -58.98 -55.77
CA CYS A 551 -89.85 -60.04 -55.66
C CYS A 551 -91.18 -59.58 -55.04
N HIS A 552 -91.11 -58.77 -53.98
CA HIS A 552 -92.27 -58.24 -53.25
C HIS A 552 -93.11 -57.18 -54.01
N ASP A 553 -92.58 -56.48 -55.01
CA ASP A 553 -93.22 -55.28 -55.62
C ASP A 553 -94.10 -55.61 -56.86
N ASN A 554 -95.36 -55.14 -56.89
CA ASN A 554 -96.41 -55.50 -57.88
C ASN A 554 -97.18 -54.33 -58.55
N SER A 555 -96.98 -53.04 -58.22
CA SER A 555 -98.00 -52.00 -58.48
C SER A 555 -97.62 -50.79 -59.37
N SER A 556 -96.46 -50.74 -60.04
CA SER A 556 -96.03 -49.53 -60.79
C SER A 556 -96.39 -49.52 -62.30
N PRO A 557 -96.75 -48.36 -62.90
CA PRO A 557 -97.15 -48.24 -64.31
C PRO A 557 -96.00 -48.31 -65.32
N CYS A 558 -96.32 -48.59 -66.59
CA CYS A 558 -95.36 -48.84 -67.67
C CYS A 558 -94.58 -47.59 -68.13
N ALA A 559 -93.28 -47.75 -68.40
CA ALA A 559 -92.38 -46.64 -68.75
C ALA A 559 -92.16 -46.39 -70.27
N ARG A 560 -92.77 -47.15 -71.21
CA ARG A 560 -92.51 -47.02 -72.67
C ARG A 560 -93.39 -45.96 -73.38
N PRO A 561 -92.88 -45.25 -74.41
CA PRO A 561 -93.66 -44.32 -75.25
C PRO A 561 -94.67 -45.04 -76.18
N CYS A 562 -95.74 -44.35 -76.59
CA CYS A 562 -96.79 -44.87 -77.47
C CYS A 562 -96.47 -44.57 -78.94
N ASN A 563 -96.29 -45.61 -79.77
CA ASN A 563 -95.91 -45.48 -81.19
C ASN A 563 -97.10 -45.57 -82.17
N TYR A 564 -98.32 -45.20 -81.76
CA TYR A 564 -99.50 -45.31 -82.63
C TYR A 564 -99.52 -44.23 -83.74
N ARG A 565 -99.84 -44.62 -84.98
CA ARG A 565 -99.89 -43.76 -86.18
C ARG A 565 -101.34 -43.48 -86.60
N MET A 566 -101.72 -42.20 -86.71
CA MET A 566 -103.08 -41.77 -87.09
C MET A 566 -103.27 -41.76 -88.62
N ARG A 567 -104.52 -41.79 -89.13
CA ARG A 567 -104.84 -41.80 -90.59
C ARG A 567 -104.30 -40.61 -91.37
N CYS A 568 -104.09 -39.46 -90.74
CA CYS A 568 -103.43 -38.30 -91.34
C CYS A 568 -101.88 -38.46 -91.47
N SER A 569 -101.34 -39.64 -91.17
CA SER A 569 -99.90 -39.98 -91.23
C SER A 569 -98.98 -39.37 -90.14
N HIS A 570 -99.52 -38.87 -89.03
CA HIS A 570 -98.74 -38.39 -87.86
C HIS A 570 -98.71 -39.41 -86.69
N PHE A 571 -97.64 -39.42 -85.85
CA PHE A 571 -97.45 -40.33 -84.70
C PHE A 571 -97.84 -39.69 -83.34
N CYS A 572 -98.19 -40.52 -82.35
CA CYS A 572 -98.49 -40.11 -80.96
C CYS A 572 -97.21 -39.81 -80.14
N ASN A 573 -97.26 -38.78 -79.27
CA ASN A 573 -96.13 -38.35 -78.43
C ASN A 573 -96.33 -38.64 -76.91
N LEU A 574 -97.22 -39.56 -76.51
CA LEU A 574 -97.56 -39.85 -75.10
C LEU A 574 -97.13 -41.27 -74.66
N ARG A 575 -97.14 -41.59 -73.35
CA ARG A 575 -96.75 -42.92 -72.82
C ARG A 575 -97.84 -43.98 -73.03
N CYS A 576 -97.42 -45.24 -73.14
CA CYS A 576 -98.30 -46.39 -73.33
C CYS A 576 -99.29 -46.52 -72.14
N GLY A 577 -100.60 -46.59 -72.44
CA GLY A 577 -101.67 -46.78 -71.46
C GLY A 577 -102.27 -45.51 -70.84
N VAL A 578 -101.96 -44.31 -71.37
CA VAL A 578 -102.35 -43.03 -70.72
C VAL A 578 -103.56 -42.30 -71.38
N HIS A 579 -104.05 -42.69 -72.58
CA HIS A 579 -105.22 -42.06 -73.25
C HIS A 579 -105.72 -42.85 -74.50
N PRO A 580 -106.95 -42.60 -75.04
CA PRO A 580 -107.45 -43.11 -76.33
C PRO A 580 -107.19 -42.17 -77.54
N HIS A 581 -107.19 -42.67 -78.79
CA HIS A 581 -106.86 -41.90 -80.03
C HIS A 581 -108.11 -41.48 -80.86
N GLU A 582 -108.18 -40.24 -81.38
CA GLU A 582 -109.30 -39.68 -82.21
C GLU A 582 -108.90 -39.38 -83.69
N GLU A 583 -109.88 -39.21 -84.60
CA GLU A 583 -109.72 -39.35 -86.07
C GLU A 583 -109.11 -38.18 -86.89
N LYS A 584 -108.89 -36.96 -86.36
CA LYS A 584 -108.33 -35.82 -87.15
C LYS A 584 -107.20 -35.04 -86.43
N CYS A 585 -106.09 -34.79 -87.13
CA CYS A 585 -104.99 -33.92 -86.68
C CYS A 585 -105.38 -32.44 -86.77
N ARG A 586 -104.85 -31.59 -85.87
CA ARG A 586 -105.15 -30.16 -85.79
C ARG A 586 -104.83 -29.34 -87.06
N SER A 587 -104.08 -29.86 -88.04
CA SER A 587 -103.56 -29.08 -89.18
C SER A 587 -104.37 -29.14 -90.50
N CYS A 588 -105.49 -29.88 -90.60
CA CYS A 588 -106.18 -30.16 -91.88
C CYS A 588 -107.61 -29.56 -92.04
N LYS A 589 -107.94 -28.37 -91.52
CA LYS A 589 -109.34 -27.86 -91.44
C LYS A 589 -109.80 -26.69 -92.36
N ASP A 590 -108.99 -26.12 -93.27
CA ASP A 590 -109.43 -25.01 -94.17
C ASP A 590 -109.47 -25.39 -95.68
N LYS A 591 -110.65 -25.27 -96.34
CA LYS A 591 -111.04 -25.63 -97.76
C LYS A 591 -111.23 -27.15 -98.02
N CYS A 592 -112.31 -27.73 -98.58
CA CYS A 592 -113.37 -27.32 -99.51
C CYS A 592 -114.71 -28.05 -99.22
N CYS A 593 -115.85 -27.34 -99.37
CA CYS A 593 -117.02 -27.84 -100.11
C CYS A 593 -116.69 -27.58 -101.62
N ILE A 594 -117.03 -28.39 -102.62
CA ILE A 594 -118.33 -28.97 -103.00
C ILE A 594 -118.12 -30.26 -103.84
N SER A 595 -119.10 -31.15 -103.69
CA SER A 595 -119.52 -32.34 -104.47
C SER A 595 -118.51 -33.45 -104.72
#